data_AF-A0A933ARE7-F1
#
_entry.id   AF-A0A933ARE7-F1
#
_cell.length_a   1.000
_cell.length_b   1.000
_cell.length_c   1.000
_cell.angle_alpha   90.00
_cell.angle_beta   90.00
_cell.angle_gamma   90.00
#
_symmetry.space_group_name_H-M   'P 1'
#
loop_
_entity.id
_entity.type
_entity.pdbx_description
1 polymer ?
#
loop_
_entity_poly.entity_id
_entity_poly.type
_entity_poly.pdbx_seq_one_letter_code
_entity_poly.pdbx_strand_id
1 'polypeptide(L)'
;MAKLTVLDGEPILAVAHRGQRGVDTTVSLPVQVVDYAKRHGARWFYFRRDESGEMWRLPLADLSKVGWLGPGAGAEWYVRIAAMQPVAWRKWEFAERVVNLGDTPTEPQPDTAQLALWG
;
A
#
# COMPACT_ATOMS: atom_id res chain seq x y z
N MET A 1 -1.49 2.64 4.34
CA MET A 1 -0.29 2.10 5.04
C MET A 1 -0.12 0.65 4.65
N ALA A 2 1.07 0.26 4.18
CA ALA A 2 1.39 -1.12 3.83
C ALA A 2 2.16 -1.81 4.96
N LYS A 3 2.10 -3.14 5.00
CA LYS A 3 2.74 -4.00 6.00
C LYS A 3 3.47 -5.14 5.29
N LEU A 4 4.72 -5.38 5.64
CA LEU A 4 5.40 -6.65 5.36
C LEU A 4 5.17 -7.58 6.57
N THR A 5 4.53 -8.73 6.37
CA THR A 5 4.14 -9.66 7.44
C THR A 5 4.17 -11.09 6.94
N VAL A 6 3.94 -12.07 7.81
CA VAL A 6 3.79 -13.47 7.44
C VAL A 6 2.31 -13.84 7.35
N LEU A 7 1.95 -14.67 6.35
CA LEU A 7 0.67 -15.36 6.25
C LEU A 7 0.93 -16.78 5.73
N ASP A 8 0.38 -17.79 6.42
CA ASP A 8 0.58 -19.21 6.11
C ASP A 8 2.07 -19.61 5.95
N GLY A 9 2.95 -18.98 6.74
CA GLY A 9 4.40 -19.23 6.72
C GLY A 9 5.18 -18.48 5.64
N GLU A 10 4.52 -17.68 4.79
CA GLU A 10 5.16 -16.92 3.72
C GLU A 10 5.17 -15.41 4.02
N PRO A 11 6.26 -14.68 3.70
CA PRO A 11 6.25 -13.24 3.68
C PRO A 11 5.26 -12.70 2.64
N ILE A 12 4.46 -11.71 3.04
CA ILE A 12 3.47 -11.03 2.20
C ILE A 12 3.57 -9.52 2.36
N LEU A 13 3.29 -8.80 1.28
CA LEU A 13 2.97 -7.38 1.34
C LEU A 13 1.47 -7.23 1.54
N ALA A 14 1.03 -6.44 2.51
CA ALA A 14 -0.37 -6.34 2.88
C ALA A 14 -0.82 -4.90 3.09
N VAL A 15 -2.03 -4.56 2.66
CA VAL A 15 -2.71 -3.31 2.97
C VAL A 15 -4.08 -3.62 3.57
N ALA A 16 -4.36 -3.06 4.73
CA ALA A 16 -5.71 -3.07 5.33
C ALA A 16 -6.35 -1.69 5.14
N HIS A 17 -7.56 -1.69 4.61
CA HIS A 17 -8.41 -0.52 4.52
C HIS A 17 -9.45 -0.53 5.65
N ARG A 18 -9.54 0.60 6.36
CA ARG A 18 -10.36 0.80 7.56
C ARG A 18 -11.16 2.11 7.45
N GLY A 19 -12.01 2.21 6.44
CA GLY A 19 -12.95 3.33 6.33
C GLY A 19 -12.36 4.65 5.81
N GLN A 20 -11.18 4.65 5.19
CA GLN A 20 -10.65 5.85 4.53
C GLN A 20 -11.50 6.16 3.28
N ARG A 21 -12.11 7.34 3.21
CA ARG A 21 -12.92 7.73 2.05
C ARG A 21 -12.08 7.69 0.75
N GLY A 22 -12.62 7.09 -0.31
CA GLY A 22 -12.04 7.13 -1.67
C GLY A 22 -11.29 5.88 -2.14
N VAL A 23 -11.17 4.80 -1.34
CA VAL A 23 -10.52 3.53 -1.74
C VAL A 23 -11.55 2.47 -2.11
N ASP A 24 -12.43 2.81 -3.06
CA ASP A 24 -13.54 1.94 -3.42
C ASP A 24 -13.21 1.00 -4.59
N THR A 25 -12.28 1.39 -5.44
CA THR A 25 -12.00 0.67 -6.70
C THR A 25 -10.53 0.36 -6.94
N THR A 26 -9.62 1.13 -6.33
CA THR A 26 -8.19 1.11 -6.63
C THR A 26 -7.38 1.19 -5.34
N VAL A 27 -6.30 0.43 -5.26
CA VAL A 27 -5.30 0.52 -4.20
C VAL A 27 -3.98 0.96 -4.80
N SER A 28 -3.24 1.82 -4.11
CA SER A 28 -1.88 2.23 -4.51
C SER A 28 -0.82 1.68 -3.56
N LEU A 29 0.38 1.45 -4.11
CA LEU A 29 1.57 1.01 -3.41
C LEU A 29 2.80 1.79 -3.93
N PRO A 30 3.59 2.44 -3.07
CA PRO A 30 4.86 3.02 -3.49
C PRO A 30 5.79 1.95 -4.10
N VAL A 31 6.47 2.27 -5.20
CA VAL A 31 7.41 1.35 -5.87
C VAL A 31 8.48 0.84 -4.88
N GLN A 32 9.02 1.73 -4.05
CA GLN A 32 10.04 1.36 -3.06
C GLN A 32 9.54 0.31 -2.05
N VAL A 33 8.27 0.38 -1.66
CA VAL A 33 7.65 -0.61 -0.76
C VAL A 33 7.53 -1.96 -1.44
N VAL A 34 7.14 -1.98 -2.72
CA VAL A 34 7.07 -3.20 -3.53
C VAL A 34 8.46 -3.83 -3.66
N ASP A 35 9.48 -3.04 -3.97
CA ASP A 35 10.85 -3.53 -4.15
C ASP A 35 11.47 -4.00 -2.83
N TYR A 36 11.18 -3.32 -1.73
CA TYR A 36 11.56 -3.76 -0.39
C TYR A 36 10.92 -5.10 -0.05
N ALA A 37 9.61 -5.25 -0.28
CA ALA A 37 8.90 -6.50 -0.02
C ALA A 37 9.44 -7.67 -0.85
N LYS A 38 9.69 -7.46 -2.14
CA LYS A 38 10.29 -8.46 -3.05
C LYS A 38 11.66 -8.92 -2.56
N ARG A 39 12.53 -7.99 -2.15
CA ARG A 39 13.86 -8.30 -1.59
C ARG A 39 13.80 -9.10 -0.29
N HIS A 40 12.69 -9.01 0.44
CA HIS A 40 12.42 -9.81 1.63
C HIS A 40 11.59 -11.07 1.36
N GLY A 41 11.54 -11.53 0.11
CA GLY A 41 10.93 -12.79 -0.26
C GLY A 41 9.40 -12.75 -0.38
N ALA A 42 8.78 -11.58 -0.28
CA ALA A 42 7.35 -11.48 -0.52
C ALA A 42 7.03 -11.78 -1.99
N ARG A 43 6.08 -12.68 -2.20
CA ARG A 43 5.60 -13.07 -3.54
C ARG A 43 4.22 -12.50 -3.86
N TRP A 44 3.45 -12.22 -2.81
CA TRP A 44 2.06 -11.84 -2.89
C TRP A 44 1.83 -10.46 -2.27
N PHE A 45 0.98 -9.69 -2.93
CA PHE A 45 0.32 -8.53 -2.37
C PHE A 45 -1.10 -8.90 -1.96
N TYR A 46 -1.50 -8.53 -0.75
CA TYR A 46 -2.85 -8.69 -0.23
C TYR A 46 -3.47 -7.33 0.08
N PHE A 47 -4.71 -7.13 -0.35
CA PHE A 47 -5.55 -6.02 0.05
C PHE A 47 -6.74 -6.58 0.81
N ARG A 48 -7.12 -5.98 1.94
CA ARG A 48 -8.35 -6.35 2.64
C ARG A 48 -9.10 -5.14 3.14
N ARG A 49 -10.42 -5.30 3.25
CA ARG A 49 -11.33 -4.38 3.91
C ARG A 49 -11.74 -5.00 5.24
N ASP A 50 -11.36 -4.36 6.34
CA ASP A 50 -11.66 -4.90 7.68
C ASP A 50 -13.18 -4.81 7.97
N GLU A 51 -13.87 -3.80 7.42
CA GLU A 51 -15.30 -3.57 7.67
C GLU A 51 -16.22 -4.56 6.97
N SER A 52 -15.95 -4.88 5.71
CA SER A 52 -16.76 -5.82 4.91
C SER A 52 -16.30 -7.27 5.03
N GLY A 53 -15.13 -7.52 5.64
CA GLY A 53 -14.55 -8.86 5.69
C GLY A 53 -14.09 -9.38 4.32
N GLU A 54 -13.80 -8.49 3.38
CA GLU A 54 -13.34 -8.86 2.03
C GLU A 54 -11.82 -8.81 1.91
N MET A 55 -11.25 -9.71 1.10
CA MET A 55 -9.82 -9.82 0.89
C MET A 55 -9.50 -10.26 -0.54
N TRP A 56 -8.44 -9.68 -1.10
CA TRP A 56 -7.95 -9.97 -2.44
C TRP A 56 -6.44 -10.14 -2.40
N ARG A 57 -5.91 -10.84 -3.40
CA ARG A 57 -4.46 -10.98 -3.60
C ARG A 57 -4.04 -10.82 -5.06
N LEU A 58 -2.76 -10.52 -5.25
CA LEU A 58 -2.12 -10.41 -6.54
C LEU A 58 -0.65 -10.87 -6.43
N PRO A 59 -0.10 -11.63 -7.40
CA PRO A 59 1.33 -11.85 -7.46
C PRO A 59 2.08 -10.54 -7.67
N LEU A 60 3.11 -10.26 -6.87
CA LEU A 60 3.93 -9.05 -7.02
C LEU A 60 4.69 -8.99 -8.37
N ALA A 61 4.86 -10.14 -9.02
CA ALA A 61 5.43 -10.26 -10.36
C ALA A 61 4.48 -9.78 -11.47
N ASP A 62 3.17 -9.77 -11.22
CA ASP A 62 2.15 -9.38 -12.20
C ASP A 62 1.73 -7.91 -12.05
N LEU A 63 2.31 -7.20 -11.08
CA LEU A 63 1.96 -5.81 -10.76
C LEU A 63 2.04 -4.89 -12.00
N SER A 64 3.07 -5.05 -12.82
CA SER A 64 3.25 -4.26 -14.05
C SER A 64 2.34 -4.68 -15.20
N LYS A 65 1.70 -5.84 -15.12
CA LYS A 65 0.75 -6.33 -16.13
C LYS A 65 -0.66 -5.84 -15.86
N VAL A 66 -1.05 -5.70 -14.59
CA VAL A 66 -2.42 -5.36 -14.18
C VAL A 66 -2.56 -3.97 -13.58
N GLY A 67 -1.45 -3.35 -13.18
CA GLY A 67 -1.39 -2.02 -12.62
C GLY A 67 -0.77 -1.00 -13.57
N TRP A 68 -0.77 0.26 -13.14
CA TRP A 68 -0.09 1.37 -13.82
C TRP A 68 0.67 2.21 -12.81
N LEU A 69 1.71 2.90 -13.28
CA LEU A 69 2.43 3.88 -12.46
C LEU A 69 1.69 5.22 -12.50
N GLY A 70 1.48 5.82 -11.32
CA GLY A 70 0.94 7.18 -11.24
C GLY A 70 1.96 8.23 -11.69
N PRO A 71 1.49 9.41 -12.15
CA PRO A 71 2.34 10.48 -12.66
C PRO A 71 3.07 11.30 -11.58
N GLY A 72 2.81 11.03 -10.29
CA GLY A 72 3.35 11.80 -9.17
C GLY A 72 4.83 11.53 -8.88
N ALA A 73 5.45 12.48 -8.19
CA ALA A 73 6.77 12.29 -7.63
C ALA A 73 6.77 11.06 -6.70
N GLY A 74 7.73 10.16 -6.89
CA GLY A 74 7.94 8.93 -6.12
C GLY A 74 6.98 7.76 -6.44
N ALA A 75 6.55 7.69 -7.70
CA ALA A 75 6.06 6.50 -8.41
C ALA A 75 5.31 5.48 -7.53
N GLU A 76 3.98 5.54 -7.57
CA GLU A 76 3.11 4.52 -6.98
C GLU A 76 2.54 3.61 -8.06
N TRP A 77 2.48 2.33 -7.76
CA TRP A 77 1.67 1.36 -8.49
C TRP A 77 0.22 1.47 -8.07
N TYR A 78 -0.65 1.75 -9.02
CA TYR A 78 -2.09 1.68 -8.84
C TYR A 78 -2.63 0.38 -9.42
N VAL A 79 -3.47 -0.32 -8.66
CA VAL A 79 -4.08 -1.58 -9.05
C VAL A 79 -5.57 -1.51 -8.78
N ARG A 80 -6.39 -1.83 -9.79
CA ARG A 80 -7.84 -1.98 -9.58
C ARG A 80 -8.12 -3.23 -8.75
N ILE A 81 -8.95 -3.12 -7.73
CA ILE A 81 -9.34 -4.26 -6.87
C ILE A 81 -9.97 -5.38 -7.72
N ALA A 82 -10.75 -5.03 -8.74
CA ALA A 82 -11.37 -5.97 -9.68
C ALA A 82 -10.36 -6.79 -10.52
N ALA A 83 -9.11 -6.35 -10.62
CA ALA A 83 -8.04 -7.10 -11.29
C ALA A 83 -7.30 -8.06 -10.33
N MET A 84 -7.62 -8.02 -9.04
CA MET A 84 -7.05 -8.91 -8.03
C MET A 84 -7.93 -10.16 -7.83
N GLN A 85 -7.33 -11.25 -7.38
CA GLN A 85 -8.04 -12.48 -7.07
C GLN A 85 -8.71 -12.38 -5.69
N PRO A 86 -10.04 -12.56 -5.55
CA PRO A 86 -10.68 -12.65 -4.24
C PRO A 86 -10.22 -13.92 -3.50
N VAL A 87 -10.03 -13.81 -2.20
CA VAL A 87 -9.59 -14.91 -1.33
C VAL A 87 -10.31 -14.88 0.00
N ALA A 88 -10.27 -15.99 0.73
CA ALA A 88 -10.80 -16.06 2.09
C ALA A 88 -10.12 -15.01 2.97
N TRP A 89 -10.92 -14.32 3.78
CA TRP A 89 -10.42 -13.32 4.71
C TRP A 89 -9.55 -13.96 5.78
N ARG A 90 -8.41 -13.32 6.07
CA ARG A 90 -7.47 -13.77 7.09
C ARG A 90 -6.99 -12.58 7.93
N LYS A 91 -6.86 -12.85 9.23
CA LYS A 91 -6.13 -11.97 10.13
C LYS A 91 -4.63 -12.25 9.98
N TRP A 92 -3.83 -11.20 10.07
CA TRP A 92 -2.38 -11.28 10.18
C TRP A 92 -1.96 -10.56 11.46
N GLU A 93 -0.75 -10.83 11.93
CA GLU A 93 -0.21 -10.30 13.18
C GLU A 93 -0.14 -8.76 13.17
N PHE A 94 0.13 -8.15 14.32
CA PHE A 94 0.35 -6.70 14.37
C PHE A 94 1.73 -6.33 13.82
N ALA A 95 1.91 -5.06 13.44
CA ALA A 95 3.24 -4.58 13.04
C ALA A 95 4.06 -4.34 14.32
N GLU A 96 5.25 -4.90 14.38
CA GLU A 96 6.15 -4.76 15.54
C GLU A 96 7.09 -3.57 15.42
N ARG A 97 7.34 -3.12 14.18
CA ARG A 97 8.23 -1.98 13.89
C ARG A 97 7.81 -1.25 12.63
N VAL A 98 8.23 0.01 12.54
CA VAL A 98 8.10 0.85 11.35
C VAL A 98 9.45 0.93 10.65
N VAL A 99 9.47 0.76 9.33
CA VAL A 99 10.65 0.96 8.49
C VAL A 99 10.36 2.14 7.58
N ASN A 100 11.15 3.20 7.68
CA ASN A 100 11.10 4.31 6.74
C ASN A 100 12.02 3.99 5.55
N LEU A 101 11.47 3.99 4.34
CA LEU A 101 12.19 3.69 3.10
C LEU A 101 12.71 4.94 2.37
N GLY A 102 12.58 6.12 3.01
CA GLY A 102 12.91 7.41 2.45
C GLY A 102 11.67 8.13 1.90
N ASP A 103 11.86 9.39 1.53
CA ASP A 103 10.80 10.22 0.96
C ASP A 103 10.61 9.88 -0.52
N THR A 104 9.39 9.45 -0.86
CA THR A 104 8.72 9.87 -2.10
C THR A 104 8.78 11.40 -2.13
N PRO A 105 9.30 12.11 -3.16
CA PRO A 105 9.35 13.56 -3.11
C PRO A 105 7.94 14.09 -2.90
N THR A 106 7.69 14.62 -1.72
CA THR A 106 6.42 15.24 -1.37
C THR A 106 6.26 16.41 -2.31
N GLU A 107 5.14 16.44 -3.05
CA GLU A 107 4.66 17.66 -3.69
C GLU A 107 4.84 18.82 -2.68
N PRO A 108 5.45 19.96 -3.05
CA PRO A 108 5.73 21.01 -2.10
C PRO A 108 4.41 21.40 -1.43
N GLN A 109 4.33 21.19 -0.11
CA GLN A 109 3.23 21.72 0.67
C GLN A 109 3.25 23.25 0.47
N PRO A 110 2.13 23.89 0.09
CA PRO A 110 2.08 25.34 0.12
C PRO A 110 2.43 25.76 1.54
N ASP A 111 3.46 26.60 1.66
CA ASP A 111 3.92 27.14 2.92
C ASP A 111 2.73 27.48 3.80
N THR A 112 2.69 26.89 4.98
CA THR A 112 1.82 27.39 6.04
C THR A 112 2.36 28.78 6.37
N ALA A 113 1.81 29.79 5.70
CA ALA A 113 1.89 31.17 6.12
C ALA A 113 1.26 31.25 7.52
N GLN A 114 2.08 31.00 8.55
CA GLN A 114 1.75 31.42 9.89
C GLN A 114 1.85 32.95 9.90
N LEU A 115 0.68 33.57 9.97
CA LEU A 115 0.45 34.87 10.57
C LEU A 115 1.22 34.96 11.90
N ALA A 116 2.41 35.55 11.85
CA ALA A 116 3.00 36.18 13.02
C ALA A 116 2.52 37.64 13.03
N LEU A 117 1.42 37.88 13.74
CA LEU A 117 1.07 39.21 14.24
C LEU A 117 2.21 39.71 15.11
N TRP A 118 2.89 40.77 14.68
CA TRP A 118 3.69 41.64 15.53
C TRP A 118 3.46 43.08 15.08
N GLY A 119 2.96 43.91 16.00
CA GLY A 119 2.69 45.34 15.83
C GLY A 119 1.41 45.77 16.52
#